data_AF-A0A7V9RSJ5-F1
#
_entry.id   AF-A0A7V9RSJ5-F1
#
_cell.length_a   1.000
_cell.length_b   1.000
_cell.length_c   1.000
_cell.angle_alpha   90.00
_cell.angle_beta   90.00
_cell.angle_gamma   90.00
#
_symmetry.space_group_name_H-M   'P 1'
#
loop_
_entity.id
_entity.type
_entity.pdbx_description
1 polymer ?
#
loop_
_entity_poly.entity_id
_entity_poly.type
_entity_poly.pdbx_seq_one_letter_code
_entity_poly.pdbx_strand_id
1 'polypeptide(L)' 'MKNLTVTINDFEYEKLGFTTDNVPFDELKEKISIEYAREALIKCNQIAKQTGLSQLTLDEINAEINAVRNAKNNH' A
#
# COMPACT_ATOMS: atom_id res chain seq x y z
N MET A 1 25.69 15.47 -15.13
CA MET A 1 24.75 14.35 -14.87
C MET A 1 25.53 13.05 -14.91
N LYS A 2 25.15 12.07 -14.11
CA LYS A 2 25.76 10.73 -14.11
C LYS A 2 24.67 9.73 -14.49
N ASN A 3 24.99 8.76 -15.32
CA ASN A 3 24.05 7.73 -15.75
C ASN A 3 24.33 6.44 -14.96
N LEU A 4 23.27 5.76 -14.54
CA LEU A 4 23.31 4.46 -13.89
C LEU A 4 22.44 3.52 -14.72
N THR A 5 23.01 2.40 -15.16
CA THR A 5 22.27 1.35 -15.88
C THR A 5 21.87 0.27 -14.89
N VAL A 6 20.59 -0.11 -14.88
CA VAL A 6 20.05 -1.18 -14.03
C VAL A 6 19.44 -2.24 -14.94
N THR A 7 19.89 -3.48 -14.77
CA THR A 7 19.31 -4.62 -15.48
C THR A 7 18.07 -5.08 -14.73
N ILE A 8 16.92 -5.06 -15.40
CA ILE A 8 15.66 -5.60 -14.91
C ILE A 8 15.15 -6.66 -15.90
N ASN A 9 14.31 -7.58 -15.43
CA ASN A 9 13.69 -8.57 -16.29
C ASN A 9 12.48 -7.97 -17.02
N ASP A 10 12.03 -8.63 -18.09
CA ASP A 10 10.93 -8.13 -18.93
C ASP A 10 9.63 -7.96 -18.13
N PHE A 11 9.38 -8.85 -17.17
CA PHE A 11 8.20 -8.79 -16.32
C PHE A 11 8.17 -7.51 -15.46
N GLU A 12 9.28 -7.17 -14.79
CA GLU A 12 9.40 -5.97 -13.98
C GLU A 12 9.39 -4.71 -14.85
N TYR A 13 9.96 -4.77 -16.06
CA TYR A 13 9.92 -3.68 -17.05
C TYR A 13 8.47 -3.36 -17.46
N GLU A 14 7.69 -4.39 -17.81
CA GLU A 14 6.27 -4.25 -18.16
C GLU A 14 5.43 -3.83 -16.94
N LYS A 15 5.69 -4.41 -15.77
CA LYS A 15 4.97 -4.11 -14.52
C LYS A 15 5.12 -2.66 -14.08
N LEU A 16 6.32 -2.10 -14.23
CA LEU A 16 6.59 -0.67 -13.96
C LEU A 16 6.06 0.24 -15.07
N GLY A 17 5.69 -0.33 -16.22
CA GLY A 17 5.08 0.37 -17.35
C GLY A 17 6.05 1.33 -18.03
N PHE A 18 7.32 0.95 -18.12
CA PHE A 18 8.31 1.71 -18.89
C PHE A 18 8.07 1.51 -20.38
N THR A 19 8.13 2.59 -21.15
CA THR A 19 7.98 2.58 -22.62
C THR A 19 9.27 2.95 -23.35
N THR A 20 10.31 3.33 -22.61
CA THR A 20 11.58 3.83 -23.13
C THR A 20 12.73 3.38 -22.25
N ASP A 21 13.87 3.09 -22.86
CA ASP A 21 15.07 2.60 -22.15
C ASP A 21 15.80 3.67 -21.35
N ASN A 22 15.47 4.94 -21.57
CA ASN A 22 16.04 6.06 -20.85
C ASN A 22 14.93 6.84 -20.17
N VAL A 23 14.89 6.76 -18.84
CA VAL A 23 13.92 7.46 -18.00
C VAL A 23 14.66 8.36 -17.00
N PRO A 24 14.15 9.57 -16.72
CA PRO A 24 14.66 10.38 -15.63
C PRO A 24 14.61 9.62 -14.30
N PHE A 25 15.60 9.86 -13.43
CA PHE A 25 15.64 9.21 -12.12
C PHE A 25 14.39 9.49 -11.27
N ASP A 26 13.82 10.70 -11.39
CA ASP A 26 12.60 11.07 -10.66
C ASP A 26 11.38 10.24 -11.10
N GLU A 27 11.27 9.93 -12.40
CA GLU A 27 10.21 9.07 -12.93
C GLU A 27 10.40 7.63 -12.46
N LEU A 28 11.64 7.10 -12.53
CA LEU A 28 11.96 5.78 -11.99
C LEU A 28 11.59 5.67 -10.50
N LYS A 29 11.94 6.70 -9.72
CA LYS A 29 11.63 6.77 -8.28
C LYS A 29 10.13 6.79 -8.03
N GLU A 30 9.37 7.54 -8.82
CA GLU A 30 7.91 7.60 -8.72
C GLU A 30 7.28 6.23 -8.99
N LYS A 31 7.66 5.57 -10.10
CA LYS A 31 7.15 4.23 -10.46
C LYS A 31 7.42 3.20 -9.37
N ILE A 32 8.64 3.17 -8.84
CA ILE A 32 9.01 2.27 -7.74
C ILE A 32 8.20 2.57 -6.48
N SER A 33 8.00 3.86 -6.15
CA SER A 33 7.21 4.26 -4.97
C SER A 33 5.75 3.83 -5.08
N ILE A 34 5.16 3.95 -6.27
CA ILE A 34 3.79 3.48 -6.55
C ILE A 34 3.70 1.97 -6.39
N GLU A 35 4.70 1.22 -6.85
CA GLU A 35 4.72 -0.24 -6.69
C GLU A 35 4.78 -0.65 -5.22
N TYR A 36 5.66 -0.04 -4.42
CA TYR A 36 5.69 -0.29 -2.98
C TYR A 36 4.37 0.06 -2.28
N ALA A 37 3.72 1.15 -2.69
CA ALA A 37 2.41 1.51 -2.15
C ALA A 37 1.35 0.45 -2.52
N ARG A 38 1.36 -0.05 -3.75
CA ARG A 38 0.47 -1.13 -4.22
C ARG A 38 0.68 -2.41 -3.40
N GLU A 39 1.93 -2.83 -3.21
CA GLU A 39 2.25 -4.02 -2.40
C GLU A 39 1.79 -3.86 -0.94
N ALA A 40 2.02 -2.68 -0.35
CA ALA A 40 1.56 -2.36 1.00
C ALA A 40 0.04 -2.45 1.12
N LEU A 41 -0.70 -1.89 0.16
CA LEU A 41 -2.16 -1.96 0.14
C LEU A 41 -2.69 -3.39 0.01
N ILE A 42 -2.07 -4.21 -0.85
CA ILE A 42 -2.42 -5.63 -0.98
C ILE A 42 -2.21 -6.35 0.35
N LYS A 43 -1.07 -6.11 1.01
CA LYS A 43 -0.75 -6.71 2.31
C LYS A 43 -1.73 -6.27 3.40
N CYS A 44 -2.09 -4.99 3.46
CA CYS A 44 -3.11 -4.49 4.37
C CYS A 44 -4.46 -5.17 4.13
N ASN A 45 -4.87 -5.36 2.88
CA ASN A 45 -6.11 -6.06 2.53
C ASN A 45 -6.08 -7.53 2.97
N GLN A 46 -4.95 -8.22 2.78
CA GLN A 46 -4.77 -9.60 3.24
C GLN A 46 -4.87 -9.71 4.76
N ILE A 47 -4.20 -8.82 5.49
CA ILE A 47 -4.28 -8.76 6.96
C ILE A 47 -5.72 -8.52 7.39
N ALA A 48 -6.41 -7.53 6.80
CA ALA A 48 -7.80 -7.23 7.14
C ALA A 48 -8.73 -8.42 6.94
N LYS A 49 -8.51 -9.22 5.89
CA LYS A 49 -9.26 -10.48 5.67
C LYS A 49 -8.95 -11.54 6.71
N GLN A 50 -7.66 -11.72 7.04
CA GLN A 50 -7.23 -12.73 8.01
C GLN A 50 -7.71 -12.43 9.43
N THR A 51 -7.72 -11.15 9.83
CA THR A 51 -8.14 -10.72 11.17
C THR A 51 -9.65 -10.56 11.29
N GLY A 52 -10.41 -10.78 10.21
CA GLY A 52 -11.86 -10.54 10.18
C GLY A 52 -12.26 -9.06 10.13
N LEU A 53 -11.30 -8.12 10.18
CA LEU A 53 -11.56 -6.69 10.06
C LEU A 53 -12.28 -6.33 8.75
N SER A 54 -12.07 -7.10 7.68
CA SER A 54 -12.75 -6.88 6.40
C SER A 54 -14.25 -7.16 6.44
N GLN A 55 -14.75 -7.85 7.47
CA GLN A 55 -16.15 -8.23 7.64
C GLN A 55 -16.89 -7.31 8.60
N LEU A 56 -16.16 -6.46 9.35
CA LEU A 56 -16.76 -5.53 10.30
C LEU A 56 -17.56 -4.46 9.58
N THR A 57 -18.80 -4.28 10.03
CA THR A 57 -19.65 -3.17 9.63
C THR A 57 -19.24 -1.89 10.35
N LEU A 58 -19.60 -0.73 9.78
CA LEU A 58 -19.39 0.55 10.45
C LEU A 58 -20.10 0.63 11.81
N ASP A 59 -21.25 -0.02 11.95
CA ASP A 59 -22.01 -0.03 13.19
C ASP A 59 -21.28 -0.80 14.31
N GLU A 60 -20.72 -1.97 13.99
CA GLU A 60 -19.91 -2.76 14.93
C GLU A 60 -18.65 -1.99 15.37
N ILE A 61 -17.97 -1.32 14.44
CA ILE A 61 -16.79 -0.48 14.73
C ILE A 61 -17.17 0.67 15.66
N ASN A 62 -18.29 1.36 15.37
CA ASN A 62 -18.75 2.47 16.20
C ASN A 62 -19.19 2.01 17.59
N ALA A 63 -19.82 0.84 17.69
CA ALA A 63 -20.19 0.24 18.97
C ALA A 63 -18.96 -0.03 19.85
N GLU A 64 -17.89 -0.60 19.27
CA GLU A 64 -16.63 -0.85 19.99
C GLU A 64 -15.97 0.46 20.45
N ILE A 65 -15.87 1.45 19.57
CA ILE A 65 -15.29 2.77 19.91
C ILE A 65 -16.07 3.43 21.05
N ASN A 66 -17.40 3.41 20.99
CA ASN A 66 -18.25 4.01 22.00
C ASN A 66 -18.17 3.27 23.33
N ALA A 67 -18.09 1.94 23.32
CA ALA A 67 -17.89 1.14 24.52
C ALA A 67 -16.57 1.51 25.22
N VAL A 68 -15.47 1.61 24.47
CA VAL A 68 -14.16 2.01 25.03
C VAL A 68 -14.18 3.45 25.57
N ARG A 69 -14.81 4.39 24.85
CA ARG A 69 -14.93 5.79 25.30
C ARG A 69 -15.79 5.94 26.55
N ASN A 70 -16.93 5.25 26.61
CA ASN A 70 -17.82 5.27 27.76
C ASN A 70 -17.16 4.62 28.99
N ALA A 71 -16.38 3.56 28.80
CA ALA A 71 -15.60 2.95 29.88
C ALA A 71 -14.52 3.92 30.45
N LYS A 72 -13.94 4.80 29.62
CA LYS A 72 -12.99 5.83 30.07
C LYS A 72 -13.66 7.01 30.78
N ASN A 73 -14.90 7.33 30.44
CA ASN A 73 -15.65 8.44 31.05
C ASN A 73 -16.38 8.05 32.35
N ASN A 74 -16.46 6.75 32.66
CA ASN A 74 -17.08 6.22 33.88
C ASN A 74 -16.05 5.95 35.01
N HIS A 75 -14.89 6.62 34.98
CA HIS A 75 -13.84 6.55 36.00
C HIS A 75 -13.67 7.91 36.68
#